data_AF-A0A0U1KSS3-F1
#
_entry.id   AF-A0A0U1KSS3-F1
#
_cell.length_a   1.000
_cell.length_b   1.000
_cell.length_c   1.000
_cell.angle_alpha   90.00
_cell.angle_beta   90.00
_cell.angle_gamma   90.00
#
_symmetry.space_group_name_H-M   'P 1'
#
loop_
_entity.id
_entity.type
_entity.pdbx_description
1 polymer ?
#
loop_
_entity_poly.entity_id
_entity_poly.type
_entity_poly.pdbx_seq_one_letter_code
_entity_poly.pdbx_strand_id
1 'polypeptide(L)'
;MPAMADARFGEAARRDMENFFDRAIGSDSPVVAPVGGDILMEMLDALADVHGIAYDWIPVLDVEALVAELGSQPIRTYVRAALEALDIRYIYNENVKMTVTELTEQALEEEDGFLSEADCE
;
A
#
# COMPACT_ATOMS: atom_id res chain seq x y z
N MET A 1 -24.21 -0.35 -5.62
CA MET A 1 -24.56 0.55 -6.75
C MET A 1 -26.02 0.97 -6.61
N PRO A 2 -26.33 2.27 -6.50
CA PRO A 2 -27.69 2.75 -6.21
C PRO A 2 -28.79 2.21 -7.15
N ALA A 3 -28.51 2.08 -8.44
CA ALA A 3 -29.45 1.51 -9.42
C ALA A 3 -29.84 0.04 -9.10
N MET A 4 -28.92 -0.76 -8.56
CA MET A 4 -29.23 -2.14 -8.14
C MET A 4 -30.04 -2.18 -6.85
N ALA A 5 -29.86 -1.19 -5.97
CA ALA A 5 -30.63 -1.06 -4.74
C ALA A 5 -32.09 -0.72 -5.04
N ASP A 6 -32.31 0.17 -6.02
CA ASP A 6 -33.66 0.50 -6.51
C ASP A 6 -34.37 -0.74 -7.07
N ALA A 7 -33.69 -1.47 -7.96
CA ALA A 7 -34.27 -2.65 -8.62
C ALA A 7 -34.64 -3.79 -7.65
N ARG A 8 -33.92 -3.93 -6.52
CA ARG A 8 -34.18 -5.00 -5.54
C ARG A 8 -35.01 -4.58 -4.34
N PHE A 9 -34.87 -3.34 -3.87
CA PHE A 9 -35.38 -2.89 -2.58
C PHE A 9 -36.15 -1.56 -2.66
N GLY A 10 -36.30 -1.01 -3.86
CA GLY A 10 -37.08 0.18 -4.14
C GLY A 10 -36.35 1.49 -3.86
N GLU A 11 -37.06 2.58 -4.14
CA GLU A 11 -36.50 3.94 -4.19
C GLU A 11 -35.88 4.41 -2.86
N ALA A 12 -36.43 3.97 -1.73
CA ALA A 12 -35.88 4.29 -0.41
C ALA A 12 -34.44 3.75 -0.27
N ALA A 13 -34.20 2.50 -0.70
CA ALA A 13 -32.88 1.89 -0.66
C ALA A 13 -31.90 2.53 -1.66
N ARG A 14 -32.38 2.97 -2.83
CA ARG A 14 -31.58 3.79 -3.76
C ARG A 14 -31.08 5.04 -3.06
N ARG A 15 -31.99 5.77 -2.41
CA ARG A 15 -31.69 7.05 -1.77
C ARG A 15 -30.75 6.90 -0.58
N ASP A 16 -30.92 5.84 0.22
CA ASP A 16 -30.00 5.53 1.32
C ASP A 16 -28.60 5.20 0.79
N MET A 17 -28.51 4.50 -0.33
CA MET A 17 -27.23 4.16 -0.96
C MET A 17 -26.54 5.38 -1.59
N GLU A 18 -27.31 6.29 -2.20
CA GLU A 18 -26.80 7.59 -2.69
C GLU A 18 -26.23 8.42 -1.53
N ASN A 19 -27.00 8.58 -0.45
CA ASN A 19 -26.55 9.32 0.74
C ASN A 19 -25.28 8.71 1.36
N PHE A 20 -25.17 7.38 1.37
CA PHE A 20 -23.96 6.71 1.84
C PHE A 20 -22.74 7.08 1.01
N PHE A 21 -22.84 6.98 -0.33
CA PHE A 21 -21.71 7.28 -1.21
C PHE A 21 -21.32 8.75 -1.17
N ASP A 22 -22.29 9.67 -1.18
CA ASP A 22 -22.04 11.11 -1.06
C ASP A 22 -21.30 11.44 0.24
N ARG A 23 -21.64 10.77 1.34
CA ARG A 23 -20.95 10.94 2.62
C ARG A 23 -19.57 10.29 2.64
N ALA A 24 -19.42 9.13 2.00
CA ALA A 24 -18.15 8.39 1.94
C ALA A 24 -17.09 9.09 1.07
N ILE A 25 -17.49 9.89 0.08
CA ILE A 25 -16.58 10.72 -0.73
C ILE A 25 -16.51 12.18 -0.24
N GLY A 26 -17.39 12.57 0.68
CA GLY A 26 -17.45 13.90 1.25
C GLY A 26 -16.35 14.17 2.29
N SER A 27 -16.34 15.40 2.81
CA SER A 27 -15.38 15.84 3.83
C SER A 27 -15.48 15.10 5.16
N ASP A 28 -16.60 14.42 5.41
CA ASP A 28 -16.82 13.61 6.61
C ASP A 28 -16.17 12.23 6.51
N SER A 29 -15.61 11.89 5.35
CA SER A 29 -14.91 10.63 5.15
C SER A 29 -13.61 10.60 5.97
N PRO A 30 -13.34 9.54 6.74
CA PRO A 30 -12.07 9.40 7.44
C PRO A 30 -10.94 9.27 6.42
N VAL A 31 -10.16 10.34 6.27
CA VAL A 31 -8.97 10.34 5.40
C VAL A 31 -7.76 9.96 6.25
N VAL A 32 -6.96 9.02 5.75
CA VAL A 32 -5.64 8.75 6.33
C VAL A 32 -4.76 9.94 5.94
N ALA A 33 -4.31 10.71 6.94
CA ALA A 33 -3.39 11.80 6.68
C ALA A 33 -2.09 11.25 6.06
N PRO A 34 -1.44 12.00 5.14
CA PRO A 34 -0.12 11.65 4.66
C PRO A 34 0.84 11.48 5.84
N VAL A 35 1.65 10.44 5.82
CA VAL A 35 2.71 10.25 6.81
C VAL A 35 3.74 11.38 6.66
N GLY A 36 4.13 11.98 7.79
CA GLY A 36 5.20 12.97 7.82
C GLY A 36 6.53 12.36 7.34
N GLY A 37 7.34 13.13 6.63
CA GLY A 37 8.60 12.61 6.09
C GLY A 37 9.56 12.10 7.18
N ASP A 38 9.56 12.75 8.34
CA ASP A 38 10.25 12.32 9.56
C ASP A 38 9.80 10.93 10.03
N ILE A 39 8.49 10.73 10.17
CA ILE A 39 7.92 9.44 10.59
C ILE A 39 8.21 8.35 9.55
N LEU A 40 8.18 8.68 8.25
CA LEU A 40 8.56 7.75 7.19
C LEU A 40 10.01 7.32 7.33
N MET A 41 10.94 8.26 7.55
CA MET A 41 12.36 7.95 7.70
C MET A 41 12.61 7.08 8.94
N GLU A 42 12.04 7.43 10.09
CA GLU A 42 12.13 6.62 11.31
C GLU A 42 11.59 5.19 11.12
N MET A 43 10.49 5.05 10.37
CA MET A 43 9.93 3.74 10.05
C MET A 43 10.88 2.91 9.17
N LEU A 44 11.56 3.53 8.20
CA LEU A 44 12.50 2.84 7.30
C LEU A 44 13.82 2.48 8.01
N ASP A 45 14.29 3.31 8.94
CA ASP A 45 15.42 2.96 9.81
C ASP A 45 15.08 1.74 10.69
N ALA A 46 13.91 1.75 11.33
CA ALA A 46 13.45 0.62 12.13
C ALA A 46 13.27 -0.67 11.28
N LEU A 47 12.86 -0.53 10.02
CA LEU A 47 12.78 -1.65 9.08
C LEU A 47 14.16 -2.24 8.79
N ALA A 48 15.17 -1.39 8.59
CA ALA A 48 16.55 -1.84 8.39
C ALA A 48 17.06 -2.60 9.61
N ASP A 49 16.84 -2.08 10.82
CA ASP A 49 17.22 -2.75 12.07
C ASP A 49 16.59 -4.14 12.20
N VAL A 50 15.29 -4.26 11.93
CA VAL A 50 14.56 -5.55 11.98
C VAL A 50 15.13 -6.54 10.96
N HIS A 51 15.45 -6.07 9.75
CA HIS A 51 16.09 -6.90 8.72
C HIS A 51 17.46 -7.41 9.19
N GLY A 52 18.29 -6.52 9.73
CA GLY A 52 19.59 -6.87 10.31
C GLY A 52 19.49 -7.93 11.40
N ILE A 53 18.56 -7.77 12.34
CA ILE A 53 18.29 -8.74 13.42
C ILE A 53 17.88 -10.10 12.85
N ALA A 54 17.03 -10.13 11.83
CA ALA A 54 16.55 -11.37 11.23
C ALA A 54 17.66 -12.18 10.56
N TYR A 55 18.67 -11.51 10.02
CA TYR A 55 19.79 -12.12 9.29
C TYR A 55 21.11 -12.16 10.07
N ASP A 56 21.12 -11.73 11.35
CA ASP A 56 22.34 -11.57 12.16
C ASP A 56 23.43 -10.76 11.42
N TRP A 57 23.00 -9.66 10.82
CA TRP A 57 23.80 -8.80 9.94
C TRP A 57 23.67 -7.33 10.37
N ILE A 58 24.70 -6.52 10.10
CA ILE A 58 24.66 -5.07 10.35
C ILE A 58 24.17 -4.39 9.07
N PRO A 59 22.89 -3.96 9.03
CA PRO A 59 22.32 -3.35 7.86
C PRO A 59 22.91 -1.96 7.67
N VAL A 60 23.08 -1.57 6.41
CA VAL A 60 23.44 -0.19 6.09
C VAL A 60 22.52 0.22 4.95
N LEU A 61 21.67 1.20 5.22
CA LEU A 61 20.72 1.78 4.29
C LEU A 61 20.79 3.30 4.44
N ASP A 62 20.92 4.01 3.32
CA ASP A 62 20.83 5.47 3.32
C ASP A 62 19.36 5.85 3.08
N VAL A 63 18.61 5.97 4.17
CA VAL A 63 17.17 6.23 4.14
C VAL A 63 16.85 7.60 3.52
N GLU A 64 17.65 8.61 3.81
CA GLU A 64 17.44 9.96 3.27
C GLU A 64 17.63 9.95 1.74
N ALA A 65 18.70 9.31 1.24
CA ALA A 65 18.92 9.16 -0.19
C ALA A 65 17.81 8.35 -0.86
N LEU A 66 17.36 7.24 -0.24
CA LEU A 66 16.27 6.42 -0.76
C LEU A 66 14.97 7.22 -0.92
N VAL A 67 14.58 7.97 0.12
CA VAL A 67 13.37 8.79 0.09
C VAL A 67 13.49 9.91 -0.95
N ALA A 68 14.66 10.55 -1.06
CA ALA A 68 14.91 11.58 -2.05
C ALA A 68 14.87 11.05 -3.49
N GLU A 69 15.42 9.86 -3.75
CA GLU A 69 15.45 9.24 -5.08
C GLU A 69 14.06 8.76 -5.55
N LEU A 70 13.24 8.22 -4.65
CA LEU A 70 11.88 7.75 -4.97
C LEU A 70 10.88 8.90 -5.18
N GLY A 71 11.11 10.04 -4.52
CA GLY A 71 10.17 11.16 -4.50
C GLY A 71 8.83 10.75 -3.87
N SER A 72 7.75 11.51 -4.12
CA SER A 72 6.45 11.25 -3.52
C SER A 72 5.81 9.94 -4.01
N GLN A 73 5.92 8.87 -3.22
CA GLN A 73 5.33 7.57 -3.48
C GLN A 73 4.39 7.09 -2.35
N PRO A 74 3.56 6.06 -2.58
CA PRO A 74 2.89 5.34 -1.50
C PRO A 74 3.90 4.71 -0.53
N ILE A 75 3.54 4.62 0.76
CA ILE A 75 4.39 4.01 1.82
C ILE A 75 4.88 2.61 1.42
N ARG A 76 4.01 1.81 0.81
CA ARG A 76 4.34 0.45 0.34
C ARG A 76 5.54 0.42 -0.62
N THR A 77 5.71 1.46 -1.44
CA THR A 77 6.79 1.54 -2.43
C THR A 77 8.12 1.81 -1.72
N TYR A 78 8.15 2.68 -0.72
CA TYR A 78 9.36 2.92 0.09
C TYR A 78 9.77 1.68 0.87
N VAL A 79 8.81 1.00 1.52
CA VAL A 79 9.07 -0.23 2.27
C VAL A 79 9.67 -1.30 1.35
N ARG A 80 9.09 -1.48 0.16
CA ARG A 80 9.60 -2.45 -0.82
C ARG A 80 11.00 -2.10 -1.30
N ALA A 81 11.25 -0.84 -1.64
CA ALA A 81 12.56 -0.38 -2.08
C ALA A 81 13.64 -0.59 -1.01
N ALA A 82 13.31 -0.29 0.26
CA ALA A 82 14.21 -0.51 1.39
C ALA A 82 14.54 -2.00 1.57
N LEU A 83 13.54 -2.88 1.56
CA LEU A 83 13.74 -4.32 1.67
C LEU A 83 14.57 -4.87 0.50
N GLU A 84 14.27 -4.50 -0.74
CA GLU A 84 15.02 -4.96 -1.90
C GLU A 84 16.49 -4.48 -1.87
N ALA A 85 16.73 -3.22 -1.47
CA ALA A 85 18.09 -2.70 -1.29
C ALA A 85 18.87 -3.49 -0.22
N LEU A 86 18.23 -3.79 0.91
CA LEU A 86 18.81 -4.56 2.00
C LEU A 86 19.07 -6.02 1.59
N ASP A 87 18.14 -6.65 0.87
CA ASP A 87 18.27 -8.02 0.38
C ASP A 87 19.42 -8.14 -0.62
N ILE A 88 19.51 -7.23 -1.59
CA ILE A 88 20.62 -7.22 -2.55
C ILE A 88 21.94 -7.06 -1.81
N ARG A 89 21.99 -6.14 -0.84
CA ARG A 89 23.20 -5.89 -0.07
C ARG A 89 23.59 -7.09 0.79
N TYR A 90 22.63 -7.76 1.42
CA TYR A 90 22.89 -8.95 2.21
C TYR A 90 23.37 -10.12 1.35
N ILE A 91 22.73 -10.38 0.21
CA ILE A 91 23.05 -11.54 -0.65
C ILE A 91 24.33 -11.33 -1.45
N TYR A 92 24.52 -10.13 -2.02
CA TYR A 92 25.58 -9.86 -2.99
C TYR A 92 26.71 -8.98 -2.44
N ASN A 93 26.56 -8.43 -1.24
CA ASN A 93 27.50 -7.46 -0.63
C ASN A 93 27.73 -6.21 -1.52
N GLU A 94 26.72 -5.86 -2.33
CA GLU A 94 26.73 -4.70 -3.23
C GLU A 94 25.83 -3.58 -2.71
N ASN A 95 26.20 -2.33 -2.99
CA ASN A 95 25.34 -1.17 -2.75
C ASN A 95 24.52 -0.90 -4.00
N VAL A 96 23.20 -1.07 -3.92
CA VAL A 96 22.29 -0.76 -5.03
C VAL A 96 21.50 0.50 -4.73
N LYS A 97 21.42 1.37 -5.74
CA LYS A 97 20.48 2.49 -5.79
C LYS A 97 19.19 2.00 -6.42
N MET A 98 18.10 1.99 -5.67
CA MET A 98 16.81 1.52 -6.16
C MET A 98 16.08 2.66 -6.87
N THR A 99 15.72 2.47 -8.13
CA THR A 99 14.88 3.43 -8.86
C THR A 99 13.44 2.93 -8.99
N VAL A 100 12.46 3.84 -9.03
CA VAL A 100 11.01 3.49 -9.11
C VAL A 100 10.71 2.56 -10.30
N THR A 101 11.45 2.69 -11.40
CA THR A 101 11.28 1.89 -12.62
C THR A 101 11.60 0.40 -12.41
N GLU A 102 12.42 0.06 -11.42
CA GLU A 102 12.79 -1.32 -11.11
C GLU A 102 11.76 -2.00 -10.18
N LEU A 103 10.92 -1.20 -9.49
CA LEU A 103 9.87 -1.65 -8.59
C LEU A 103 8.57 -1.93 -9.36
N THR A 104 8.52 -3.05 -10.09
CA THR A 104 7.28 -3.46 -10.77
C THR A 104 6.29 -4.06 -9.78
N GLU A 105 5.16 -3.37 -9.54
CA GLU A 105 4.03 -3.92 -8.80
C GLU A 105 3.37 -5.04 -9.61
N GLN A 106 3.26 -6.24 -9.02
CA GLN A 106 2.41 -7.27 -9.61
C GLN A 106 0.96 -6.81 -9.49
N ALA A 107 0.25 -6.79 -10.62
CA ALA A 107 -1.19 -6.59 -10.61
C ALA A 107 -1.82 -7.77 -9.88
N LEU A 108 -2.42 -7.50 -8.71
CA LEU A 108 -3.33 -8.44 -8.07
C LEU A 108 -4.61 -8.44 -8.90
N GLU A 109 -4.78 -9.44 -9.76
CA GLU A 109 -6.07 -9.69 -10.38
C GLU A 109 -7.00 -10.26 -9.30
N GLU A 110 -8.10 -9.57 -9.01
CA GLU A 110 -9.16 -10.12 -8.16
C GLU A 110 -9.74 -11.36 -8.87
N GLU A 111 -9.68 -12.53 -8.23
CA GLU A 111 -10.34 -13.71 -8.77
C GLU A 111 -11.87 -13.47 -8.77
N ASP A 112 -12.45 -13.31 -9.96
CA ASP A 112 -13.90 -13.10 -10.20
C ASP A 112 -14.80 -14.22 -9.64
N GLY A 113 -14.23 -15.29 -9.07
CA GLY A 113 -14.94 -16.49 -8.64
C GLY A 113 -15.46 -16.50 -7.19
N PHE A 114 -15.05 -15.57 -6.32
CA PHE A 114 -15.44 -15.66 -4.90
C PHE A 114 -16.94 -15.40 -4.64
N LEU A 115 -17.64 -14.74 -5.56
CA LEU A 115 -19.07 -14.42 -5.45
C LEU A 115 -19.97 -15.20 -6.41
N SER A 116 -19.42 -16.11 -7.23
CA SER A 116 -20.23 -16.99 -8.07
C SER A 116 -20.58 -18.25 -7.28
N GLU A 117 -21.88 -18.50 -7.13
CA GLU A 117 -22.52 -19.64 -6.44
C GLU A 117 -22.82 -19.41 -4.96
N ALA A 118 -23.74 -18.48 -4.71
CA ALA A 118 -24.79 -18.80 -3.75
C ALA A 118 -25.59 -19.98 -4.34
N ASP A 119 -25.25 -21.19 -3.89
CA ASP A 119 -26.02 -22.40 -4.13
C ASP A 119 -27.49 -22.16 -3.76
N CYS A 120 -28.30 -21.93 -4.79
CA CYS A 120 -29.73 -22.12 -4.73
C CYS A 120 -29.99 -23.59 -5.09
N GLU A 121 -30.09 -24.45 -4.08
CA GLU A 121 -30.98 -25.62 -4.09
C GLU A 121 -31.47 -25.94 -2.67
#